data_AF-A0AAU8WIE5-F1
#
_entry.id   AF-A0AAU8WIE5-F1
#
_cell.length_a   1.000
_cell.length_b   1.000
_cell.length_c   1.000
_cell.angle_alpha   90.00
_cell.angle_beta   90.00
_cell.angle_gamma   90.00
#
_symmetry.space_group_name_H-M   'P 1'
#
loop_
_entity.id
_entity.type
_entity.pdbx_description
1 polymer ?
#
loop_
_entity_poly.entity_id
_entity_poly.type
_entity_poly.pdbx_seq_one_letter_code
_entity_poly.pdbx_strand_id
1 'polypeptide(L)'
;MKYQTLSGLLALSLLFGCSSSPDVVPDVPPSQLYSEAQTALQSGTWLTAIEKLEALDSRYPFGAYSEQVQLDLIYAYYKNDDLALGLATIERFTRLNPTHEKMDWVLYMRGLTHMAQDRNFMHDLFNIDRRDRDPEPVKAAFADFKKLLQRYPNSPYAEDAQRRMFALKNRLAEYDLATADFYLRREAWIAAINRTQELQKTYPDTEAARKSLEIQLEAYQQLGLTDAVERTKQLMQLNPL
;
A
#
# COMPACT_ATOMS: atom_id res chain seq x y z
N MET A 1 -29.59 32.72 35.28
CA MET A 1 -29.06 31.72 36.23
C MET A 1 -29.02 30.28 35.71
N LYS A 2 -29.81 29.87 34.68
CA LYS A 2 -29.76 28.49 34.12
C LYS A 2 -28.60 28.21 33.15
N TYR A 3 -28.04 29.22 32.48
CA TYR A 3 -26.93 29.04 31.53
C TYR A 3 -25.54 29.02 32.20
N GLN A 4 -25.42 29.61 33.40
CA GLN A 4 -24.18 29.59 34.18
C GLN A 4 -23.92 28.22 34.83
N THR A 5 -24.99 27.51 35.22
CA THR A 5 -24.90 26.13 35.73
C THR A 5 -24.56 25.12 34.62
N LEU A 6 -24.91 25.42 33.36
CA LEU A 6 -24.61 24.55 32.21
C LEU A 6 -23.14 24.64 31.77
N SER A 7 -22.52 25.83 31.86
CA SER A 7 -21.08 26.00 31.58
C SER A 7 -20.19 25.32 32.62
N GLY A 8 -20.63 25.25 33.89
CA GLY A 8 -19.87 24.56 34.95
C GLY A 8 -19.79 23.05 34.75
N LEU A 9 -20.86 22.42 34.21
CA LEU A 9 -20.90 20.98 33.96
C LEU A 9 -20.03 20.56 32.77
N LEU A 10 -19.89 21.43 31.76
CA LEU A 10 -19.02 21.18 30.59
C LEU A 10 -17.53 21.36 30.92
N ALA A 11 -17.20 22.20 31.91
CA ALA A 11 -15.83 22.38 32.39
C ALA A 11 -15.34 21.20 33.26
N LEU A 12 -16.24 20.50 33.93
CA LEU A 12 -15.90 19.38 34.81
C LEU A 12 -15.66 18.05 34.05
N SER A 13 -16.20 17.91 32.83
CA SER A 13 -15.93 16.74 31.96
C SER A 13 -14.57 16.79 31.26
N LEU A 14 -13.87 17.93 31.29
CA LEU A 14 -12.53 18.12 30.70
C LEU A 14 -11.39 17.73 31.66
N LEU A 15 -11.69 17.31 32.90
CA LEU A 15 -10.69 16.95 33.91
C LEU A 15 -10.55 15.45 34.16
N PHE A 16 -11.20 14.58 33.36
CA PHE A 16 -10.86 13.16 33.33
C PHE A 16 -9.57 12.93 32.52
N GLY A 17 -8.44 13.39 33.07
CA GLY A 17 -7.12 12.96 32.66
C GLY A 17 -6.86 11.57 33.24
N CYS A 18 -7.04 10.53 32.44
CA CYS A 18 -6.53 9.19 32.77
C CYS A 18 -5.00 9.24 32.77
N SER A 19 -4.38 9.34 33.95
CA SER A 19 -2.97 9.02 34.14
C SER A 19 -2.81 7.51 34.16
N SER A 20 -2.77 6.88 32.98
CA SER A 20 -2.27 5.50 32.86
C SER A 20 -0.75 5.55 32.97
N SER A 21 -0.19 4.96 34.02
CA SER A 21 1.24 4.64 34.08
C SER A 21 1.63 3.86 32.82
N PRO A 22 2.79 4.10 32.20
CA PRO A 22 3.22 3.27 31.08
C PRO A 22 3.34 1.82 31.57
N ASP A 23 2.59 0.92 30.95
CA ASP A 23 2.71 -0.52 31.22
C ASP A 23 4.09 -0.97 30.77
N VAL A 24 5.02 -1.02 31.72
CA VAL A 24 6.38 -1.52 31.47
C VAL A 24 6.27 -3.03 31.29
N VAL A 25 6.62 -3.52 30.11
CA VAL A 25 6.70 -4.96 29.84
C VAL A 25 7.55 -5.62 30.93
N PRO A 26 7.03 -6.60 31.70
CA PRO A 26 7.75 -7.21 32.81
C PRO A 26 9.12 -7.75 32.41
N ASP A 27 10.07 -7.73 33.35
CA ASP A 27 11.39 -8.34 33.14
C ASP A 27 11.33 -9.84 33.43
N VAL A 28 10.86 -10.59 32.43
CA VAL A 28 10.74 -12.05 32.45
C VAL A 28 11.74 -12.68 31.47
N PRO A 29 12.06 -13.99 31.61
CA PRO A 29 12.98 -14.66 30.70
C PRO A 29 12.57 -14.53 29.23
N PRO A 30 13.51 -14.43 28.27
CA PRO A 30 13.21 -14.23 26.85
C PRO A 30 12.25 -15.26 26.27
N SER A 31 12.38 -16.53 26.68
CA SER A 31 11.51 -17.62 26.22
C SER A 31 10.07 -17.45 26.68
N GLN A 32 9.86 -17.00 27.92
CA GLN A 32 8.53 -16.71 28.45
C GLN A 32 7.92 -15.51 27.72
N LEU A 33 8.69 -14.42 27.58
CA LEU A 33 8.20 -13.22 26.89
C LEU A 33 7.82 -13.52 25.43
N TYR A 34 8.61 -14.34 24.75
CA TYR A 34 8.34 -14.78 23.38
C TYR A 34 7.10 -15.68 23.30
N SER A 35 6.91 -16.60 24.25
CA SER A 35 5.70 -17.42 24.33
C SER A 35 4.44 -16.56 24.52
N GLU A 36 4.50 -15.56 25.40
CA GLU A 36 3.39 -14.64 25.63
C GLU A 36 3.09 -13.79 24.39
N ALA A 37 4.14 -13.32 23.68
CA ALA A 37 3.99 -12.63 22.40
C ALA A 37 3.31 -13.52 21.35
N GLN A 38 3.70 -14.78 21.26
CA GLN A 38 3.10 -15.76 20.35
C GLN A 38 1.62 -16.02 20.67
N THR A 39 1.26 -16.13 21.95
CA THR A 39 -0.15 -16.21 22.36
C THR A 39 -0.92 -14.97 21.91
N ALA A 40 -0.35 -13.78 22.10
CA ALA A 40 -0.97 -12.51 21.69
C ALA A 40 -1.16 -12.40 20.16
N LEU A 41 -0.18 -12.88 19.37
CA LEU A 41 -0.31 -12.95 17.91
C LEU A 41 -1.45 -13.89 17.49
N GLN A 42 -1.55 -15.06 18.13
CA GLN A 42 -2.57 -16.06 17.81
C GLN A 42 -3.98 -15.60 18.21
N SER A 43 -4.11 -14.84 19.31
CA SER A 43 -5.39 -14.24 19.72
C SER A 43 -5.78 -12.99 18.91
N GLY A 44 -4.91 -12.50 18.02
CA GLY A 44 -5.15 -11.29 17.24
C GLY A 44 -5.04 -10.00 18.04
N THR A 45 -4.43 -10.05 19.23
CA THR A 45 -4.14 -8.87 20.06
C THR A 45 -2.81 -8.27 19.62
N TRP A 46 -2.81 -7.62 18.45
CA TRP A 46 -1.60 -7.15 17.77
C TRP A 46 -0.78 -6.16 18.58
N LEU A 47 -1.41 -5.17 19.22
CA LEU A 47 -0.73 -4.19 20.07
C LEU A 47 0.07 -4.85 21.19
N THR A 48 -0.56 -5.77 21.94
CA THR A 48 0.12 -6.51 23.01
C THR A 48 1.25 -7.38 22.50
N ALA A 49 1.10 -7.97 21.30
CA ALA A 49 2.18 -8.72 20.67
C ALA A 49 3.34 -7.80 20.30
N ILE A 50 3.07 -6.64 19.68
CA ILE A 50 4.07 -5.64 19.30
C ILE A 50 4.86 -5.20 20.53
N GLU A 51 4.20 -4.79 21.62
CA GLU A 51 4.86 -4.35 22.85
C GLU A 51 5.86 -5.40 23.39
N LYS A 52 5.44 -6.67 23.43
CA LYS A 52 6.29 -7.77 23.90
C LYS A 52 7.43 -8.08 22.94
N LEU A 53 7.18 -8.04 21.63
CA LEU A 53 8.18 -8.29 20.60
C LEU A 53 9.21 -7.16 20.51
N GLU A 54 8.80 -5.90 20.62
CA GLU A 54 9.71 -4.74 20.69
C GLU A 54 10.59 -4.80 21.93
N ALA A 55 10.01 -5.19 23.08
CA ALA A 55 10.78 -5.41 24.29
C ALA A 55 11.83 -6.53 24.10
N LEU A 56 11.50 -7.60 23.37
CA LEU A 56 12.46 -8.65 23.01
C LEU A 56 13.56 -8.15 22.06
N ASP A 57 13.21 -7.46 20.97
CA ASP A 57 14.17 -6.94 19.98
C ASP A 57 15.13 -5.91 20.62
N SER A 58 14.62 -5.10 21.56
CA SER A 58 15.42 -4.11 22.28
C SER A 58 16.35 -4.72 23.34
N ARG A 59 15.84 -5.64 24.17
CA ARG A 59 16.61 -6.23 25.28
C ARG A 59 17.58 -7.32 24.80
N TYR A 60 17.22 -8.06 23.75
CA TYR A 60 17.95 -9.23 23.29
C TYR A 60 18.17 -9.22 21.75
N PRO A 61 18.85 -8.19 21.19
CA PRO A 61 19.01 -8.02 19.74
C PRO A 61 19.78 -9.15 19.04
N PHE A 62 20.58 -9.92 19.79
CA PHE A 62 21.32 -11.09 19.32
C PHE A 62 20.85 -12.40 19.98
N GLY A 63 19.65 -12.40 20.57
CA GLY A 63 19.07 -13.58 21.20
C GLY A 63 18.73 -14.68 20.19
N ALA A 64 18.49 -15.90 20.67
CA ALA A 64 18.17 -17.05 19.82
C ALA A 64 16.92 -16.87 18.94
N TYR A 65 16.02 -15.95 19.31
CA TYR A 65 14.78 -15.66 18.60
C TYR A 65 14.83 -14.35 17.80
N SER A 66 15.97 -13.63 17.74
CA SER A 66 16.02 -12.26 17.20
C SER A 66 15.49 -12.15 15.77
N GLU A 67 15.88 -13.07 14.88
CA GLU A 67 15.38 -13.10 13.51
C GLU A 67 13.87 -13.35 13.46
N GLN A 68 13.38 -14.33 14.22
CA GLN A 68 11.95 -14.69 14.24
C GLN A 68 11.09 -13.58 14.88
N VAL A 69 11.60 -12.91 15.93
CA VAL A 69 10.95 -11.72 16.53
C VAL A 69 10.78 -10.62 15.50
N GLN A 70 11.78 -10.37 14.65
CA GLN A 70 11.64 -9.37 13.58
C GLN A 70 10.61 -9.79 12.53
N LEU A 71 10.55 -11.07 12.16
CA LEU A 71 9.50 -11.56 11.25
C LEU A 71 8.10 -11.40 11.88
N ASP A 72 7.96 -11.73 13.16
CA ASP A 72 6.69 -11.58 13.88
C ASP A 72 6.28 -10.11 14.01
N LEU A 73 7.23 -9.19 14.23
CA LEU A 73 6.99 -7.75 14.21
C LEU A 73 6.49 -7.27 12.85
N ILE A 74 7.12 -7.71 11.75
CA ILE A 74 6.68 -7.37 10.39
C ILE A 74 5.21 -7.78 10.19
N TYR A 75 4.85 -8.99 10.62
CA TYR A 75 3.49 -9.49 10.52
C TYR A 75 2.53 -8.68 11.42
N ALA A 76 2.90 -8.45 12.68
CA ALA A 76 2.07 -7.73 13.64
C ALA A 76 1.82 -6.28 13.20
N TYR A 77 2.85 -5.56 12.76
CA TYR A 77 2.72 -4.21 12.22
C TYR A 77 1.80 -4.15 11.01
N TYR A 78 1.95 -5.08 10.07
CA TYR A 78 1.04 -5.15 8.92
C TYR A 78 -0.41 -5.40 9.35
N LYS A 79 -0.64 -6.26 10.34
CA LYS A 79 -1.99 -6.55 10.86
C LYS A 79 -2.59 -5.43 11.69
N ASN A 80 -1.74 -4.65 12.37
CA ASN A 80 -2.15 -3.50 13.16
C ASN A 80 -2.26 -2.20 12.35
N ASP A 81 -2.00 -2.24 11.04
CA ASP A 81 -1.95 -1.07 10.13
C ASP A 81 -0.81 -0.07 10.45
N ASP A 82 0.21 -0.50 11.19
CA ASP A 82 1.44 0.25 11.46
C ASP A 82 2.45 0.10 10.31
N LEU A 83 2.01 0.41 9.10
CA LEU A 83 2.71 0.10 7.86
C LEU A 83 4.11 0.71 7.79
N ALA A 84 4.31 1.91 8.34
CA ALA A 84 5.62 2.57 8.37
C ALA A 84 6.64 1.83 9.24
N LEU A 85 6.22 1.35 10.42
CA LEU A 85 7.07 0.54 11.31
C LEU A 85 7.34 -0.84 10.69
N GLY A 86 6.35 -1.41 10.01
CA GLY A 86 6.50 -2.63 9.21
C GLY A 86 7.59 -2.48 8.15
N LEU A 87 7.53 -1.44 7.30
CA LEU A 87 8.53 -1.18 6.26
C LEU A 87 9.94 -0.96 6.84
N ALA A 88 10.07 -0.19 7.91
CA ALA A 88 11.35 0.04 8.57
C ALA A 88 11.95 -1.27 9.12
N THR A 89 11.11 -2.14 9.67
CA THR A 89 11.54 -3.45 10.17
C THR A 89 11.93 -4.39 9.03
N ILE A 90 11.17 -4.40 7.92
CA ILE A 90 11.52 -5.14 6.70
C ILE A 90 12.87 -4.69 6.13
N GLU A 91 13.11 -3.38 6.05
CA GLU A 91 14.37 -2.84 5.52
C GLU A 91 15.56 -3.23 6.40
N ARG A 92 15.39 -3.11 7.73
CA ARG A 92 16.39 -3.57 8.70
C ARG A 92 16.68 -5.06 8.53
N PHE A 93 15.65 -5.90 8.51
CA PHE A 93 15.78 -7.35 8.35
C PHE A 93 16.47 -7.72 7.03
N THR A 94 16.08 -7.10 5.92
CA THR A 94 16.66 -7.37 4.60
C THR A 94 18.15 -7.02 4.54
N ARG A 95 18.55 -5.94 5.22
CA ARG A 95 19.94 -5.48 5.29
C ARG A 95 20.79 -6.38 6.17
N LEU A 96 20.26 -6.82 7.32
CA LEU A 96 21.01 -7.65 8.27
C LEU A 96 21.07 -9.12 7.83
N ASN A 97 20.01 -9.63 7.19
CA ASN A 97 19.82 -11.06 6.91
C ASN A 97 19.56 -11.34 5.41
N PRO A 98 20.42 -10.87 4.47
CA PRO A 98 20.12 -10.90 3.03
C PRO A 98 19.95 -12.30 2.40
N THR A 99 20.44 -13.34 3.09
CA THR A 99 20.40 -14.75 2.67
C THR A 99 19.47 -15.61 3.53
N HIS A 100 18.63 -15.00 4.37
CA HIS A 100 17.69 -15.72 5.22
C HIS A 100 16.70 -16.56 4.39
N GLU A 101 16.33 -17.74 4.89
CA GLU A 101 15.47 -18.70 4.19
C GLU A 101 14.11 -18.08 3.80
N LYS A 102 13.49 -17.34 4.71
CA LYS A 102 12.19 -16.67 4.53
C LYS A 102 12.25 -15.31 3.82
N MET A 103 13.32 -15.02 3.08
CA MET A 103 13.48 -13.72 2.42
C MET A 103 12.42 -13.47 1.33
N ASP A 104 11.89 -14.53 0.73
CA ASP A 104 10.76 -14.46 -0.19
C ASP A 104 9.49 -13.95 0.51
N TRP A 105 9.18 -14.45 1.71
CA TRP A 105 8.10 -13.95 2.55
C TRP A 105 8.31 -12.47 2.93
N VAL A 106 9.53 -12.08 3.28
CA VAL A 106 9.85 -10.68 3.63
C VAL A 106 9.60 -9.73 2.45
N LEU A 107 10.04 -10.10 1.24
CA LEU A 107 9.77 -9.30 0.03
C LEU A 107 8.27 -9.26 -0.29
N TYR A 108 7.57 -10.38 -0.10
CA TYR A 108 6.12 -10.45 -0.25
C TYR A 108 5.39 -9.51 0.72
N MET A 109 5.76 -9.53 2.00
CA MET A 109 5.22 -8.63 3.02
C MET A 109 5.52 -7.16 2.72
N ARG A 110 6.68 -6.84 2.11
CA ARG A 110 7.00 -5.47 1.68
C ARG A 110 6.03 -4.98 0.61
N GLY A 111 5.77 -5.81 -0.40
CA GLY A 111 4.80 -5.53 -1.45
C GLY A 111 3.38 -5.37 -0.89
N LEU A 112 2.97 -6.23 0.04
CA LEU A 112 1.68 -6.10 0.73
C LEU A 112 1.57 -4.81 1.54
N THR A 113 2.64 -4.43 2.24
CA THR A 113 2.65 -3.23 3.10
C THR A 113 2.56 -1.95 2.25
N HIS A 114 3.31 -1.86 1.16
CA HIS A 114 3.15 -0.75 0.20
C HIS A 114 1.76 -0.74 -0.47
N MET A 115 1.21 -1.91 -0.80
CA MET A 115 -0.15 -2.01 -1.35
C MET A 115 -1.22 -1.56 -0.34
N ALA A 116 -1.04 -1.87 0.95
CA ALA A 116 -1.92 -1.44 2.02
C ALA A 116 -1.86 0.09 2.24
N GLN A 117 -0.72 0.74 2.01
CA GLN A 117 -0.65 2.21 2.01
C GLN A 117 -1.51 2.83 0.88
N ASP A 118 -1.74 2.09 -0.22
CA ASP A 118 -2.71 2.55 -1.22
C ASP A 118 -4.17 2.42 -0.73
N ARG A 119 -4.43 1.44 0.13
CA ARG A 119 -5.77 1.00 0.51
C ARG A 119 -6.05 1.27 1.99
N ASN A 120 -6.65 2.41 2.29
CA ASN A 120 -7.12 2.69 3.65
C ASN A 120 -8.51 2.06 3.86
N PHE A 121 -8.69 1.27 4.92
CA PHE A 121 -9.94 0.58 5.27
C PHE A 121 -11.18 1.48 5.25
N MET A 122 -11.03 2.74 5.68
CA MET A 122 -12.12 3.71 5.67
C MET A 122 -12.62 4.04 4.25
N HIS A 123 -11.76 4.01 3.24
CA HIS A 123 -12.17 4.34 1.87
C HIS A 123 -13.00 3.24 1.22
N ASP A 124 -12.69 1.98 1.51
CA ASP A 124 -13.48 0.83 1.05
C ASP A 124 -14.90 0.89 1.63
N LEU A 125 -15.04 1.35 2.88
CA LEU A 125 -16.35 1.50 3.53
C LEU A 125 -17.20 2.61 2.91
N PHE A 126 -16.58 3.68 2.41
CA PHE A 126 -17.27 4.84 1.81
C PHE A 126 -17.27 4.85 0.27
N ASN A 127 -16.74 3.81 -0.38
CA ASN A 127 -16.63 3.66 -1.84
C ASN A 127 -16.07 4.93 -2.54
N ILE A 128 -15.04 5.52 -1.94
CA ILE A 128 -14.42 6.74 -2.48
C ILE A 128 -13.52 6.37 -3.66
N ASP A 129 -13.81 6.91 -4.85
CA ASP A 129 -12.93 6.78 -6.02
C ASP A 129 -11.59 7.49 -5.73
N ARG A 130 -10.48 6.79 -5.96
CA ARG A 130 -9.10 7.29 -5.72
C ARG A 130 -8.25 7.26 -6.96
N ARG A 131 -8.84 7.09 -8.14
CA ARG A 131 -8.08 6.93 -9.39
C ARG A 131 -7.11 8.08 -9.63
N ASP A 132 -7.38 9.27 -9.13
CA ASP A 132 -6.56 10.49 -9.22
C ASP A 132 -5.53 10.70 -8.09
N ARG A 133 -5.52 9.85 -7.05
CA ARG A 133 -4.54 9.94 -5.96
C ARG A 133 -3.16 9.47 -6.40
N ASP A 134 -2.11 10.12 -5.88
CA ASP A 134 -0.71 9.74 -6.08
C ASP A 134 -0.50 8.22 -5.87
N PRO A 135 -0.09 7.50 -6.94
CA PRO A 135 0.06 6.06 -6.91
C PRO A 135 1.47 5.62 -6.48
N GLU A 136 2.26 6.47 -5.83
CA GLU A 136 3.62 6.10 -5.40
C GLU A 136 3.68 4.79 -4.58
N PRO A 137 2.80 4.53 -3.61
CA PRO A 137 2.78 3.24 -2.92
C PRO A 137 2.45 2.06 -3.85
N VAL A 138 1.62 2.29 -4.87
CA VAL A 138 1.26 1.28 -5.89
C VAL A 138 2.47 0.91 -6.73
N LYS A 139 3.28 1.90 -7.14
CA LYS A 139 4.55 1.67 -7.86
C LYS A 139 5.54 0.90 -7.00
N ALA A 140 5.68 1.29 -5.74
CA ALA A 140 6.57 0.62 -4.79
C ALA A 140 6.16 -0.86 -4.57
N ALA A 141 4.86 -1.11 -4.39
CA ALA A 141 4.32 -2.46 -4.28
C ALA A 141 4.58 -3.30 -5.54
N PHE A 142 4.36 -2.72 -6.72
CA PHE A 142 4.64 -3.40 -8.00
C PHE A 142 6.12 -3.76 -8.13
N ALA A 143 7.03 -2.84 -7.78
CA ALA A 143 8.47 -3.09 -7.80
C ALA A 143 8.88 -4.20 -6.83
N ASP A 144 8.26 -4.27 -5.65
CA ASP A 144 8.53 -5.30 -4.65
C ASP A 144 8.08 -6.68 -5.07
N PHE A 145 6.86 -6.81 -5.58
CA PHE A 145 6.39 -8.08 -6.13
C PHE A 145 7.22 -8.50 -7.35
N LYS A 146 7.62 -7.56 -8.21
CA LYS A 146 8.54 -7.85 -9.32
C LYS A 146 9.87 -8.41 -8.81
N LYS A 147 10.45 -7.80 -7.76
CA LYS A 147 11.69 -8.27 -7.14
C LYS A 147 11.54 -9.67 -6.54
N LEU A 148 10.42 -9.95 -5.88
CA LEU A 148 10.09 -11.29 -5.38
C LEU A 148 10.07 -12.31 -6.51
N LEU A 149 9.33 -12.06 -7.60
CA LEU A 149 9.23 -12.99 -8.72
C LEU A 149 10.55 -13.19 -9.46
N GLN A 150 11.38 -12.16 -9.55
CA GLN A 150 12.70 -12.25 -10.18
C GLN A 150 13.69 -13.07 -9.34
N ARG A 151 13.66 -12.91 -8.02
CA ARG A 151 14.64 -13.56 -7.11
C ARG A 151 14.18 -14.93 -6.63
N TYR A 152 12.87 -15.12 -6.45
CA TYR A 152 12.25 -16.33 -5.89
C TYR A 152 11.04 -16.77 -6.73
N PRO A 153 11.23 -17.16 -8.00
CA PRO A 153 10.13 -17.54 -8.89
C PRO A 153 9.32 -18.75 -8.40
N ASN A 154 9.94 -19.63 -7.61
CA ASN A 154 9.32 -20.83 -7.06
C ASN A 154 8.78 -20.64 -5.63
N SER A 155 8.75 -19.39 -5.12
CA SER A 155 8.20 -19.09 -3.80
C SER A 155 6.72 -19.47 -3.73
N PRO A 156 6.21 -19.95 -2.59
CA PRO A 156 4.78 -20.16 -2.39
C PRO A 156 3.94 -18.87 -2.56
N TYR A 157 4.56 -17.69 -2.48
CA TYR A 157 3.89 -16.40 -2.64
C TYR A 157 3.88 -15.88 -4.09
N ALA A 158 4.55 -16.58 -5.02
CA ALA A 158 4.73 -16.10 -6.39
C ALA A 158 3.41 -15.95 -7.16
N GLU A 159 2.51 -16.92 -7.08
CA GLU A 159 1.23 -16.86 -7.78
C GLU A 159 0.38 -15.66 -7.30
N ASP A 160 0.30 -15.46 -5.99
CA ASP A 160 -0.48 -14.35 -5.45
C ASP A 160 0.15 -13.00 -5.79
N ALA A 161 1.48 -12.90 -5.74
CA ALA A 161 2.21 -11.70 -6.16
C ALA A 161 1.95 -11.36 -7.64
N GLN A 162 1.88 -12.35 -8.54
CA GLN A 162 1.54 -12.13 -9.95
C GLN A 162 0.12 -11.57 -10.11
N ARG A 163 -0.87 -12.14 -9.41
CA ARG A 163 -2.25 -11.63 -9.43
C ARG A 163 -2.33 -10.19 -8.92
N ARG A 164 -1.61 -9.87 -7.84
CA ARG A 164 -1.53 -8.51 -7.31
C ARG A 164 -0.85 -7.56 -8.28
N MET A 165 0.24 -7.96 -8.93
CA MET A 165 0.89 -7.14 -9.95
C MET A 165 -0.05 -6.81 -11.11
N PHE A 166 -0.90 -7.75 -11.53
CA PHE A 166 -1.92 -7.48 -12.54
C PHE A 166 -2.92 -6.41 -12.05
N ALA A 167 -3.41 -6.51 -10.81
CA ALA A 167 -4.30 -5.51 -10.23
C ALA A 167 -3.63 -4.12 -10.09
N LEU A 168 -2.41 -4.08 -9.58
CA LEU A 168 -1.61 -2.85 -9.42
C LEU A 168 -1.34 -2.19 -10.78
N LYS A 169 -1.04 -2.99 -11.81
CA LYS A 169 -0.85 -2.51 -13.18
C LYS A 169 -2.10 -1.80 -13.71
N ASN A 170 -3.27 -2.42 -13.55
CA ASN A 170 -4.54 -1.80 -13.95
C ASN A 170 -4.80 -0.51 -13.16
N ARG A 171 -4.55 -0.50 -11.85
CA ARG A 171 -4.69 0.68 -10.99
C ARG A 171 -3.79 1.85 -11.43
N LEU A 172 -2.55 1.58 -11.84
CA LEU A 172 -1.63 2.57 -12.40
C LEU A 172 -2.13 3.11 -13.74
N ALA A 173 -2.62 2.23 -14.60
CA ALA A 173 -3.16 2.61 -15.90
C ALA A 173 -4.42 3.49 -15.76
N GLU A 174 -5.29 3.20 -14.79
CA GLU A 174 -6.45 4.04 -14.48
C GLU A 174 -6.07 5.44 -13.97
N TYR A 175 -4.98 5.57 -13.20
CA TYR A 175 -4.47 6.87 -12.77
C TYR A 175 -3.99 7.72 -13.95
N ASP A 176 -3.26 7.12 -14.88
CA ASP A 176 -2.81 7.81 -16.08
C ASP A 176 -3.99 8.21 -16.99
N LEU A 177 -5.02 7.36 -17.09
CA LEU A 177 -6.25 7.67 -17.81
C LEU A 177 -7.00 8.86 -17.17
N ALA A 178 -7.16 8.85 -15.84
CA ALA A 178 -7.80 9.95 -15.11
C ALA A 178 -7.02 11.27 -15.28
N THR A 179 -5.69 11.19 -15.33
CA THR A 179 -4.84 12.35 -15.62
C THR A 179 -5.05 12.87 -17.05
N ALA A 180 -5.15 11.97 -18.02
CA ALA A 180 -5.41 12.33 -19.41
C ALA A 180 -6.79 12.99 -19.58
N ASP A 181 -7.82 12.46 -18.92
CA ASP A 181 -9.18 13.04 -18.88
C ASP A 181 -9.16 14.44 -18.25
N PHE A 182 -8.42 14.61 -17.15
CA PHE A 182 -8.26 15.92 -16.52
C PHE A 182 -7.67 16.95 -17.49
N TYR A 183 -6.65 16.59 -18.27
CA TYR A 183 -6.08 17.48 -19.29
C TYR A 183 -7.06 17.77 -20.42
N LEU A 184 -7.82 16.77 -20.88
CA LEU A 184 -8.85 16.94 -21.89
C LEU A 184 -9.92 17.94 -21.45
N ARG A 185 -10.47 17.79 -20.24
CA ARG A 185 -11.46 18.71 -19.66
C ARG A 185 -10.95 20.12 -19.42
N ARG A 186 -9.63 20.31 -19.41
CA ARG A 186 -8.96 21.61 -19.29
C ARG A 186 -8.52 22.18 -20.65
N GLU A 187 -8.96 21.56 -21.74
CA GLU A 187 -8.61 21.93 -23.12
C GLU A 187 -7.09 21.89 -23.38
N ALA A 188 -6.35 21.14 -22.57
CA ALA A 188 -4.91 20.92 -22.70
C ALA A 188 -4.65 19.74 -23.65
N TRP A 189 -5.07 19.88 -24.91
CA TRP A 189 -5.12 18.79 -25.90
C TRP A 189 -3.79 18.05 -26.07
N ILE A 190 -2.68 18.79 -26.19
CA ILE A 190 -1.34 18.20 -26.35
C ILE A 190 -0.94 17.40 -25.11
N ALA A 191 -1.26 17.90 -23.91
CA ALA A 191 -0.96 17.19 -22.67
C ALA A 191 -1.80 15.91 -22.53
N ALA A 192 -3.09 15.98 -22.90
CA ALA A 192 -3.95 14.80 -22.96
C ALA A 192 -3.37 13.74 -23.91
N ILE A 193 -3.00 14.11 -25.14
CA ILE A 193 -2.39 13.22 -26.13
C ILE A 193 -1.10 12.58 -25.62
N ASN A 194 -0.19 13.37 -25.05
CA ASN A 194 1.07 12.84 -24.52
C ASN A 194 0.81 11.82 -23.40
N ARG A 195 -0.19 12.09 -22.55
CA ARG A 195 -0.55 11.22 -21.44
C ARG A 195 -1.19 9.91 -21.91
N THR A 196 -2.10 9.95 -22.89
CA THR A 196 -2.68 8.74 -23.48
C THR A 196 -1.65 7.90 -24.21
N GLN A 197 -0.70 8.52 -24.91
CA GLN A 197 0.40 7.81 -25.58
C GLN A 197 1.32 7.09 -24.58
N GLU A 198 1.69 7.74 -23.47
CA GLU A 198 2.52 7.10 -22.44
C GLU A 198 1.77 5.96 -21.75
N LEU A 199 0.47 6.12 -21.48
CA LEU A 199 -0.41 5.07 -20.97
C LEU A 199 -0.44 3.86 -21.91
N GLN A 200 -0.66 4.06 -23.21
CA GLN A 200 -0.69 2.99 -24.21
C GLN A 200 0.67 2.29 -24.34
N LYS A 201 1.77 3.03 -24.22
CA LYS A 201 3.14 2.48 -24.26
C LYS A 201 3.47 1.67 -23.02
N THR A 202 3.06 2.13 -21.85
CA THR A 202 3.43 1.53 -20.56
C THR A 202 2.50 0.37 -20.19
N TYR A 203 1.21 0.48 -20.50
CA TYR A 203 0.16 -0.46 -20.10
C TYR A 203 -0.73 -0.90 -21.29
N PRO A 204 -0.16 -1.36 -22.42
CA PRO A 204 -0.90 -1.58 -23.68
C PRO A 204 -2.05 -2.59 -23.58
N ASP A 205 -1.94 -3.56 -22.68
CA ASP A 205 -2.87 -4.66 -22.44
C ASP A 205 -3.98 -4.33 -21.43
N THR A 206 -4.05 -3.09 -20.96
CA THR A 206 -5.08 -2.66 -19.98
C THR A 206 -6.31 -2.10 -20.68
N GLU A 207 -7.47 -2.23 -20.02
CA GLU A 207 -8.71 -1.57 -20.47
C GLU A 207 -8.55 -0.04 -20.49
N ALA A 208 -7.78 0.52 -19.54
CA ALA A 208 -7.49 1.94 -19.49
C ALA A 208 -6.75 2.44 -20.75
N ALA A 209 -5.79 1.66 -21.27
CA ALA A 209 -5.12 1.99 -22.53
C ALA A 209 -6.10 1.99 -23.72
N ARG A 210 -7.03 1.04 -23.78
CA ARG A 210 -8.08 1.03 -24.82
C ARG A 210 -9.00 2.25 -24.72
N LYS A 211 -9.49 2.58 -23.51
CA LYS A 211 -10.31 3.78 -23.26
C LYS A 211 -9.60 5.09 -23.58
N SER A 212 -8.28 5.13 -23.42
CA SER A 212 -7.49 6.33 -23.71
C SER A 212 -7.56 6.78 -25.18
N LEU A 213 -7.91 5.87 -26.10
CA LEU A 213 -8.09 6.20 -27.52
C LEU A 213 -9.25 7.18 -27.74
N GLU A 214 -10.29 7.16 -26.91
CA GLU A 214 -11.41 8.11 -26.99
C GLU A 214 -10.94 9.53 -26.66
N ILE A 215 -10.18 9.68 -25.58
CA ILE A 215 -9.56 10.95 -25.17
C ILE A 215 -8.62 11.47 -26.26
N GLN A 216 -7.80 10.58 -26.82
CA GLN A 216 -6.85 10.92 -27.86
C GLN A 216 -7.55 11.35 -29.16
N LEU A 217 -8.65 10.68 -29.53
CA LEU A 217 -9.48 11.01 -30.69
C LEU A 217 -10.07 12.41 -30.55
N GLU A 218 -10.69 12.71 -29.40
CA GLU A 218 -11.27 14.03 -29.14
C GLU A 218 -10.20 15.13 -29.19
N ALA A 219 -9.07 14.93 -28.53
CA ALA A 219 -7.97 15.90 -28.56
C ALA A 219 -7.43 16.14 -29.98
N TYR A 220 -7.30 15.11 -30.82
CA TYR A 220 -6.90 15.28 -32.22
C TYR A 220 -7.95 16.01 -33.07
N GLN A 221 -9.24 15.79 -32.80
CA GLN A 221 -10.33 16.52 -33.46
C GLN A 221 -10.28 18.02 -33.12
N GLN A 222 -10.09 18.36 -31.84
CA GLN A 222 -9.98 19.76 -31.39
C GLN A 222 -8.76 20.48 -31.99
N LEU A 223 -7.69 19.74 -32.27
CA LEU A 223 -6.49 20.27 -32.94
C LEU A 223 -6.59 20.28 -34.48
N GLY A 224 -7.65 19.71 -35.07
CA GLY A 224 -7.81 19.62 -36.53
C GLY A 224 -6.84 18.64 -37.21
N LEU A 225 -6.29 17.66 -36.48
CA LEU A 225 -5.29 16.72 -36.99
C LEU A 225 -5.94 15.51 -37.67
N THR A 226 -6.48 15.71 -38.87
CA THR A 226 -7.30 14.71 -39.61
C THR A 226 -6.64 13.35 -39.78
N ASP A 227 -5.35 13.31 -40.13
CA ASP A 227 -4.62 12.05 -40.32
C ASP A 227 -4.52 11.25 -39.02
N ALA A 228 -4.33 11.94 -37.89
CA ALA A 228 -4.26 11.31 -36.58
C ALA A 228 -5.64 10.81 -36.14
N VAL A 229 -6.69 11.58 -36.40
CA VAL A 229 -8.09 11.18 -36.16
C VAL A 229 -8.43 9.87 -36.85
N GLU A 230 -8.15 9.76 -38.16
CA GLU A 230 -8.48 8.54 -38.91
C GLU A 230 -7.65 7.34 -38.46
N ARG A 231 -6.36 7.53 -38.13
CA ARG A 231 -5.53 6.48 -37.54
C ARG A 231 -6.07 6.01 -36.18
N THR A 232 -6.48 6.92 -35.30
CA THR A 232 -7.05 6.57 -34.00
C THR A 232 -8.37 5.80 -34.15
N LYS A 233 -9.26 6.20 -35.07
CA LYS A 233 -10.48 5.44 -35.37
C LYS A 233 -10.19 4.01 -35.82
N GLN A 234 -9.19 3.82 -36.70
CA GLN A 234 -8.76 2.49 -37.14
C GLN A 234 -8.25 1.66 -35.95
N LEU A 235 -7.43 2.26 -35.07
CA LEU A 235 -6.95 1.58 -33.87
C LEU A 235 -8.08 1.16 -32.93
N MET A 236 -9.10 2.00 -32.75
CA MET A 236 -10.29 1.67 -31.94
C MET A 236 -11.08 0.50 -32.55
N GLN A 237 -11.22 0.46 -33.88
CA GLN A 237 -11.89 -0.67 -34.56
C GLN A 237 -11.13 -1.99 -34.42
N LEU A 238 -9.79 -1.93 -34.41
CA LEU A 238 -8.94 -3.11 -34.20
C LEU A 238 -8.92 -3.57 -32.73
N ASN A 239 -9.29 -2.71 -31.78
CA ASN A 239 -9.20 -2.96 -30.35
C ASN A 239 -10.50 -2.56 -29.63
N PRO A 240 -11.63 -3.26 -29.89
CA PRO A 240 -12.89 -2.98 -29.20
C PRO A 240 -12.76 -3.17 -27.68
N LEU A 241 -13.58 -2.44 -26.92
CA LEU A 241 -13.66 -2.55 -25.46
C LEU A 241 -14.30 -3.87 -25.03
#